data_AF-A0A9J7MGH9-F1
#
_entry.id   AF-A0A9J7MGH9-F1
#
_cell.length_a   1.000
_cell.length_b   1.000
_cell.length_c   1.000
_cell.angle_alpha   90.00
_cell.angle_beta   90.00
_cell.angle_gamma   90.00
#
_symmetry.space_group_name_H-M   'P 1'
#
loop_
_entity.id
_entity.type
_entity.pdbx_description
1 polymer ?
#
loop_
_entity_poly.entity_id
_entity_poly.type
_entity_poly.pdbx_seq_one_letter_code
_entity_poly.pdbx_strand_id
1 'polypeptide(L)'
;MLATQKQRKCREFTGPTPHSVAIKAKMPSKRPAEHLILERRRQEDLRDEAIAITNYNKMCDLKNDWERITDKRIQKNTVTRRVQGLLQQEKFSLEDRRQKLRNLLEEEEKQYLQQMEAQEETTLERQAKMRERAKFLKEKREMERQRLVEEKLDQQWREQCEELRSNLSRRHLDEVCTERQEQLRVKEHIKQQREEEERMYAELYEKDRLAKSVREEEEAKAQMERNREMLETLNLQKAALEVQKQAAADLKKEEAQLLREEKELRKIEEQRAAEEKVRKQQEMRSDLDRSIRIKMKKQAKEVQEELALDMKILEQLLQESRNEAMESIQRKRELREEQQRFQEYLAREAEREKERELELEQLIDVEVQKMWAKRKEQWRLEREARHRLMSDVLATRRKQVEDKLAENLRQQDVIRAEREELAHAIEEHKRLDAEHKQRIKQNNLAYQSDLDAQIDYQYSVRAQQQDEEYREYLHGVQVEEQYQEKLKEVLASPVINKMHPMKRAHSTRKQQALQQEEPQFLLTGQKL
;
A
#
# COMPACT_ATOMS: atom_id res chain seq x y z
N MET A 1 -60.29 5.43 -183.14
CA MET A 1 -60.53 6.07 -184.46
C MET A 1 -61.29 7.36 -184.21
N LEU A 2 -60.66 8.51 -184.43
CA LEU A 2 -60.91 9.31 -185.64
C LEU A 2 -62.40 9.71 -185.74
N ALA A 3 -62.72 10.84 -185.11
CA ALA A 3 -63.92 11.61 -185.41
C ALA A 3 -63.77 12.17 -186.84
N THR A 4 -64.29 11.46 -187.84
CA THR A 4 -64.51 12.03 -189.17
C THR A 4 -65.80 12.84 -189.11
N GLN A 5 -65.64 14.15 -188.89
CA GLN A 5 -66.65 15.15 -189.16
C GLN A 5 -67.02 15.09 -190.64
N LYS A 6 -68.28 14.83 -191.02
CA LYS A 6 -68.78 15.30 -192.33
C LYS A 6 -70.16 15.96 -192.23
N GLN A 7 -70.02 17.27 -192.09
CA GLN A 7 -70.79 18.40 -192.60
C GLN A 7 -72.27 18.21 -192.98
N ARG A 8 -73.06 19.08 -192.35
CA ARG A 8 -74.47 19.33 -192.54
C ARG A 8 -74.69 20.08 -193.86
N LYS A 9 -75.43 19.48 -194.80
CA LYS A 9 -75.92 20.16 -196.00
C LYS A 9 -76.96 21.20 -195.58
N CYS A 10 -76.51 22.44 -195.36
CA CYS A 10 -77.38 23.58 -195.12
C CYS A 10 -78.25 23.81 -196.35
N ARG A 11 -79.55 23.98 -196.10
CA ARG A 11 -80.58 24.10 -197.13
C ARG A 11 -81.00 25.57 -197.33
N GLU A 12 -80.29 26.46 -196.63
CA GLU A 12 -80.43 27.92 -196.51
C GLU A 12 -79.74 28.60 -197.69
N PHE A 13 -80.44 29.53 -198.35
CA PHE A 13 -79.90 30.36 -199.44
C PHE A 13 -80.14 31.85 -199.14
N THR A 14 -79.06 32.64 -199.18
CA THR A 14 -79.01 34.10 -198.91
C THR A 14 -79.08 34.92 -200.22
N GLY A 15 -79.73 36.09 -200.20
CA GLY A 15 -79.79 37.08 -201.29
C GLY A 15 -79.23 38.47 -200.89
N PRO A 16 -79.34 39.51 -201.74
CA PRO A 16 -78.30 40.51 -202.09
C PRO A 16 -77.85 41.59 -201.05
N THR A 17 -78.40 41.64 -199.84
CA THR A 17 -78.02 42.57 -198.75
C THR A 17 -78.15 41.87 -197.40
N PRO A 18 -77.29 42.18 -196.39
CA PRO A 18 -77.31 41.47 -195.11
C PRO A 18 -78.72 41.47 -194.53
N HIS A 19 -79.19 40.29 -194.11
CA HIS A 19 -80.44 39.98 -193.39
C HIS A 19 -81.62 39.30 -194.15
N SER A 20 -81.48 38.74 -195.37
CA SER A 20 -82.54 37.84 -195.93
C SER A 20 -82.08 36.38 -196.13
N VAL A 21 -82.79 35.36 -195.60
CA VAL A 21 -82.59 33.93 -195.95
C VAL A 21 -83.86 33.08 -195.87
N ALA A 22 -84.05 32.17 -196.85
CA ALA A 22 -85.04 31.07 -196.87
C ALA A 22 -84.46 29.69 -197.33
N ILE A 23 -85.22 28.58 -197.20
CA ILE A 23 -84.76 27.17 -197.33
C ILE A 23 -85.64 26.23 -198.19
N LYS A 24 -85.00 25.29 -198.92
CA LYS A 24 -85.56 24.24 -199.81
C LYS A 24 -86.06 22.94 -199.12
N ALA A 25 -87.20 22.37 -199.53
CA ALA A 25 -87.79 21.07 -199.06
C ALA A 25 -87.36 19.80 -199.85
N LYS A 26 -87.62 18.57 -199.33
CA LYS A 26 -87.01 17.25 -199.77
C LYS A 26 -88.03 16.12 -200.05
N MET A 27 -87.56 15.11 -200.80
CA MET A 27 -88.27 13.88 -201.25
C MET A 27 -87.84 12.58 -200.51
N PRO A 28 -88.59 11.45 -200.60
CA PRO A 28 -88.45 10.28 -199.70
C PRO A 28 -87.68 9.04 -200.24
N SER A 29 -87.32 8.08 -199.35
CA SER A 29 -86.37 6.94 -199.57
C SER A 29 -86.73 5.62 -198.83
N LYS A 30 -86.07 4.50 -199.24
CA LYS A 30 -86.54 3.10 -199.41
C LYS A 30 -86.09 2.00 -198.39
N ARG A 31 -85.57 2.29 -197.20
CA ARG A 31 -85.23 1.22 -196.22
C ARG A 31 -86.39 0.92 -195.25
N PRO A 32 -86.70 -0.35 -194.93
CA PRO A 32 -87.76 -0.70 -194.00
C PRO A 32 -87.42 -0.27 -192.57
N ALA A 33 -88.44 0.16 -191.84
CA ALA A 33 -88.29 0.88 -190.60
C ALA A 33 -87.67 0.08 -189.43
N GLU A 34 -87.54 -1.25 -189.51
CA GLU A 34 -87.24 -2.10 -188.33
C GLU A 34 -85.81 -2.66 -188.21
N HIS A 35 -84.93 -2.48 -189.20
CA HIS A 35 -83.61 -3.14 -189.22
C HIS A 35 -82.71 -2.83 -188.00
N LEU A 36 -82.78 -1.60 -187.46
CA LEU A 36 -81.96 -1.17 -186.33
C LEU A 36 -82.35 -1.81 -184.99
N ILE A 37 -83.57 -2.33 -184.89
CA ILE A 37 -84.09 -2.90 -183.63
C ILE A 37 -83.57 -4.33 -183.45
N LEU A 38 -83.49 -5.11 -184.53
CA LEU A 38 -83.07 -6.51 -184.49
C LEU A 38 -81.58 -6.69 -184.18
N GLU A 39 -80.70 -5.84 -184.73
CA GLU A 39 -79.27 -5.92 -184.41
C GLU A 39 -78.97 -5.61 -182.94
N ARG A 40 -79.72 -4.66 -182.35
CA ARG A 40 -79.50 -4.23 -180.97
C ARG A 40 -79.83 -5.34 -179.97
N ARG A 41 -80.91 -6.09 -180.21
CA ARG A 41 -81.30 -7.24 -179.38
C ARG A 41 -80.23 -8.33 -179.35
N ARG A 42 -79.65 -8.67 -180.51
CA ARG A 42 -78.60 -9.70 -180.60
C ARG A 42 -77.36 -9.34 -179.79
N GLN A 43 -76.99 -8.06 -179.71
CA GLN A 43 -75.85 -7.62 -178.90
C GLN A 43 -76.15 -7.65 -177.40
N GLU A 44 -77.39 -7.37 -177.00
CA GLU A 44 -77.83 -7.46 -175.60
C GLU A 44 -77.81 -8.91 -175.11
N ASP A 45 -78.34 -9.86 -175.88
CA ASP A 45 -78.40 -11.28 -175.50
C ASP A 45 -77.00 -11.86 -175.22
N LEU A 46 -76.01 -11.59 -176.08
CA LEU A 46 -74.63 -12.07 -175.89
C LEU A 46 -73.95 -11.45 -174.66
N ARG A 47 -74.29 -10.20 -174.34
CA ARG A 47 -73.76 -9.52 -173.15
C ARG A 47 -74.31 -10.15 -171.88
N ASP A 48 -75.58 -10.50 -171.88
CA ASP A 48 -76.26 -11.10 -170.72
C ASP A 48 -75.73 -12.51 -170.43
N GLU A 49 -75.45 -13.33 -171.46
CA GLU A 49 -74.80 -14.64 -171.29
C GLU A 49 -73.39 -14.53 -170.65
N ALA A 50 -72.57 -13.58 -171.10
CA ALA A 50 -71.23 -13.38 -170.54
C ALA A 50 -71.27 -12.92 -169.07
N ILE A 51 -72.25 -12.09 -168.72
CA ILE A 51 -72.51 -11.66 -167.33
C ILE A 51 -72.94 -12.86 -166.48
N ALA A 52 -73.80 -13.74 -166.99
CA ALA A 52 -74.25 -14.92 -166.26
C ALA A 52 -73.08 -15.86 -165.90
N ILE A 53 -72.19 -16.16 -166.84
CA ILE A 53 -71.03 -17.04 -166.62
C ILE A 53 -70.05 -16.43 -165.61
N THR A 54 -69.74 -15.14 -165.74
CA THR A 54 -68.84 -14.45 -164.80
C THR A 54 -69.42 -14.38 -163.39
N ASN A 55 -70.73 -14.21 -163.26
CA ASN A 55 -71.41 -14.25 -161.97
C ASN A 55 -71.36 -15.66 -161.35
N TYR A 56 -71.53 -16.71 -162.15
CA TYR A 56 -71.41 -18.09 -161.68
C TYR A 56 -70.00 -18.41 -161.14
N ASN A 57 -68.96 -18.05 -161.90
CA ASN A 57 -67.57 -18.29 -161.46
C ASN A 57 -67.22 -17.53 -160.17
N LYS A 58 -67.65 -16.27 -160.04
CA LYS A 58 -67.49 -15.48 -158.80
C LYS A 58 -68.16 -16.16 -157.60
N MET A 59 -69.30 -16.81 -157.83
CA MET A 59 -70.01 -17.53 -156.77
C MET A 59 -69.23 -18.79 -156.32
N CYS A 60 -68.61 -19.51 -157.26
CA CYS A 60 -67.76 -20.66 -156.95
C CYS A 60 -66.49 -20.27 -156.18
N ASP A 61 -65.82 -19.19 -156.59
CA ASP A 61 -64.62 -18.70 -155.89
C ASP A 61 -64.93 -18.27 -154.46
N LEU A 62 -66.07 -17.56 -154.27
CA LEU A 62 -66.55 -17.17 -152.96
C LEU A 62 -66.78 -18.39 -152.05
N LYS A 63 -67.31 -19.49 -152.60
CA LYS A 63 -67.53 -20.73 -151.85
C LYS A 63 -66.20 -21.36 -151.41
N ASN A 64 -65.22 -21.47 -152.31
CA ASN A 64 -63.92 -22.07 -151.98
C ASN A 64 -63.14 -21.24 -150.94
N ASP A 65 -63.18 -19.91 -151.05
CA ASP A 65 -62.55 -19.03 -150.05
C ASP A 65 -63.24 -19.14 -148.69
N TRP A 66 -64.57 -19.27 -148.68
CA TRP A 66 -65.33 -19.51 -147.46
C TRP A 66 -64.92 -20.82 -146.79
N GLU A 67 -64.78 -21.93 -147.52
CA GLU A 67 -64.36 -23.22 -146.96
C GLU A 67 -62.95 -23.13 -146.34
N ARG A 68 -61.98 -22.56 -147.05
CA ARG A 68 -60.60 -22.40 -146.57
C ARG A 68 -60.49 -21.52 -145.32
N ILE A 69 -61.22 -20.40 -145.29
CA ILE A 69 -61.25 -19.50 -144.12
C ILE A 69 -61.90 -20.20 -142.94
N THR A 70 -62.97 -20.96 -143.19
CA THR A 70 -63.72 -21.65 -142.14
C THR A 70 -62.87 -22.75 -141.50
N ASP A 71 -62.17 -23.58 -142.28
CA ASP A 71 -61.31 -24.65 -141.74
C ASP A 71 -60.16 -24.12 -140.89
N LYS A 72 -59.45 -23.07 -141.36
CA LYS A 72 -58.41 -22.42 -140.55
C LYS A 72 -58.97 -21.83 -139.25
N ARG A 73 -60.18 -21.27 -139.31
CA ARG A 73 -60.86 -20.73 -138.13
C ARG A 73 -61.26 -21.84 -137.15
N ILE A 74 -61.72 -22.99 -137.64
CA ILE A 74 -62.05 -24.15 -136.80
C ILE A 74 -60.80 -24.64 -136.07
N GLN A 75 -59.68 -24.85 -136.77
CA GLN A 75 -58.44 -25.31 -136.13
C GLN A 75 -57.92 -24.35 -135.07
N LYS A 76 -57.88 -23.04 -135.37
CA LYS A 76 -57.47 -22.01 -134.40
C LYS A 76 -58.41 -22.01 -133.18
N ASN A 77 -59.71 -22.13 -133.39
CA ASN A 77 -60.68 -22.17 -132.31
C ASN A 77 -60.49 -23.41 -131.42
N THR A 78 -60.19 -24.57 -131.99
CA THR A 78 -59.93 -25.81 -131.23
C THR A 78 -58.70 -25.68 -130.34
N VAL A 79 -57.58 -25.15 -130.86
CA VAL A 79 -56.38 -24.92 -130.06
C VAL A 79 -56.63 -23.87 -128.98
N THR A 80 -57.31 -22.78 -129.32
CA THR A 80 -57.66 -21.71 -128.37
C THR A 80 -58.52 -22.25 -127.23
N ARG A 81 -59.52 -23.09 -127.53
CA ARG A 81 -60.36 -23.73 -126.49
C ARG A 81 -59.54 -24.64 -125.57
N ARG A 82 -58.61 -25.42 -126.11
CA ARG A 82 -57.78 -26.33 -125.30
C ARG A 82 -56.84 -25.57 -124.36
N VAL A 83 -56.21 -24.50 -124.84
CA VAL A 83 -55.35 -23.63 -124.01
C VAL A 83 -56.17 -22.89 -122.97
N GLN A 84 -57.35 -22.37 -123.34
CA GLN A 84 -58.27 -21.75 -122.39
C GLN A 84 -58.72 -22.72 -121.30
N GLY A 85 -58.96 -23.99 -121.63
CA GLY A 85 -59.30 -25.03 -120.66
C GLY A 85 -58.19 -25.25 -119.63
N LEU A 86 -56.93 -25.36 -120.06
CA LEU A 86 -55.79 -25.52 -119.14
C LEU A 86 -55.57 -24.27 -118.26
N LEU A 87 -55.68 -23.07 -118.84
CA LEU A 87 -55.58 -21.83 -118.08
C LEU A 87 -56.72 -21.68 -117.06
N GLN A 88 -57.92 -22.16 -117.38
CA GLN A 88 -59.03 -22.20 -116.43
C GLN A 88 -58.76 -23.16 -115.28
N GLN A 89 -58.21 -24.35 -115.55
CA GLN A 89 -57.83 -25.31 -114.50
C GLN A 89 -56.79 -24.75 -113.53
N GLU A 90 -55.74 -24.10 -114.06
CA GLU A 90 -54.73 -23.42 -113.23
C GLU A 90 -55.33 -22.26 -112.41
N LYS A 91 -56.26 -21.49 -113.00
CA LYS A 91 -56.99 -20.45 -112.27
C LYS A 91 -57.82 -21.01 -111.13
N PHE A 92 -58.56 -22.09 -111.35
CA PHE A 92 -59.33 -22.75 -110.30
C PHE A 92 -58.42 -23.27 -109.18
N SER A 93 -57.27 -23.89 -109.52
CA SER A 93 -56.30 -24.34 -108.51
C SER A 93 -55.72 -23.18 -107.68
N LEU A 94 -55.40 -22.05 -108.31
CA LEU A 94 -54.96 -20.84 -107.63
C LEU A 94 -56.05 -20.22 -106.76
N GLU A 95 -57.29 -20.21 -107.23
CA GLU A 95 -58.46 -19.72 -106.48
C GLU A 95 -58.73 -20.60 -105.26
N ASP A 96 -58.66 -21.93 -105.39
CA ASP A 96 -58.78 -22.85 -104.26
C ASP A 96 -57.69 -22.62 -103.21
N ARG A 97 -56.44 -22.41 -103.65
CA ARG A 97 -55.33 -22.12 -102.72
C ARG A 97 -55.51 -20.76 -102.04
N ARG A 98 -55.97 -19.75 -102.77
CA ARG A 98 -56.31 -18.42 -102.21
C ARG A 98 -57.46 -18.51 -101.23
N GLN A 99 -58.48 -19.31 -101.51
CA GLN A 99 -59.62 -19.48 -100.63
C GLN A 99 -59.20 -20.18 -99.32
N LYS A 100 -58.37 -21.22 -99.40
CA LYS A 100 -57.80 -21.87 -98.22
C LYS A 100 -57.00 -20.90 -97.35
N LEU A 101 -56.18 -20.04 -97.96
CA LEU A 101 -55.42 -19.03 -97.24
C LEU A 101 -56.33 -17.97 -96.59
N ARG A 102 -57.37 -17.50 -97.30
CA ARG A 102 -58.34 -16.56 -96.73
C ARG A 102 -59.05 -17.16 -95.53
N ASN A 103 -59.52 -18.41 -95.63
CA ASN A 103 -60.20 -19.08 -94.53
C ASN A 103 -59.29 -19.19 -93.29
N LEU A 104 -58.01 -19.55 -93.49
CA LEU A 104 -57.06 -19.65 -92.39
C LEU A 104 -56.80 -18.30 -91.71
N LEU A 105 -56.58 -17.24 -92.51
CA LEU A 105 -56.39 -15.90 -91.96
C LEU A 105 -57.65 -15.36 -91.27
N GLU A 106 -58.84 -15.66 -91.80
CA GLU A 106 -60.11 -15.28 -91.19
C GLU A 106 -60.37 -16.04 -89.88
N GLU A 107 -59.97 -17.32 -89.80
CA GLU A 107 -60.01 -18.10 -88.57
C GLU A 107 -59.05 -17.53 -87.50
N GLU A 108 -57.81 -17.20 -87.89
CA GLU A 108 -56.84 -16.55 -86.99
C GLU A 108 -57.34 -15.18 -86.51
N GLU A 109 -57.86 -14.35 -87.41
CA GLU A 109 -58.43 -13.04 -87.07
C GLU A 109 -59.61 -13.18 -86.10
N LYS A 110 -60.53 -14.13 -86.35
CA LYS A 110 -61.64 -14.42 -85.43
C LYS A 110 -61.15 -14.89 -84.07
N GLN A 111 -60.11 -15.74 -84.01
CA GLN A 111 -59.54 -16.20 -82.75
C GLN A 111 -58.92 -15.04 -81.96
N TYR A 112 -58.18 -14.14 -82.61
CA TYR A 112 -57.62 -12.97 -81.93
C TYR A 112 -58.69 -12.01 -81.44
N LEU A 113 -59.72 -11.74 -82.25
CA LEU A 113 -60.86 -10.90 -81.82
C LEU A 113 -61.58 -11.52 -80.62
N GLN A 114 -61.83 -12.84 -80.63
CA GLN A 114 -62.43 -13.55 -79.50
C GLN A 114 -61.56 -13.50 -78.24
N GLN A 115 -60.23 -13.63 -78.38
CA GLN A 115 -59.31 -13.53 -77.23
C GLN A 115 -59.28 -12.12 -76.65
N MET A 116 -59.30 -11.08 -77.49
CA MET A 116 -59.35 -9.69 -77.05
C MET A 116 -60.68 -9.38 -76.34
N GLU A 117 -61.81 -9.77 -76.93
CA GLU A 117 -63.13 -9.61 -76.31
C GLU A 117 -63.27 -10.39 -74.99
N ALA A 118 -62.66 -11.57 -74.88
CA ALA A 118 -62.66 -12.36 -73.65
C ALA A 118 -61.71 -11.82 -72.57
N GLN A 119 -60.64 -11.11 -72.94
CA GLN A 119 -59.71 -10.50 -72.00
C GLN A 119 -60.16 -9.11 -71.52
N GLU A 120 -61.02 -8.43 -72.28
CA GLU A 120 -61.62 -7.19 -71.84
C GLU A 120 -62.66 -7.46 -70.74
N GLU A 121 -62.27 -7.17 -69.49
CA GLU A 121 -63.19 -7.22 -68.36
C GLU A 121 -64.41 -6.36 -68.65
N THR A 122 -65.59 -6.99 -68.65
CA THR A 122 -66.84 -6.25 -68.84
C THR A 122 -67.02 -5.22 -67.72
N THR A 123 -67.66 -4.10 -68.03
CA THR A 123 -67.93 -3.05 -67.03
C THR A 123 -68.72 -3.59 -65.84
N LEU A 124 -69.56 -4.60 -66.06
CA LEU A 124 -70.32 -5.32 -65.03
C LEU A 124 -69.42 -6.15 -64.11
N GLU A 125 -68.43 -6.87 -64.63
CA GLU A 125 -67.45 -7.63 -63.84
C GLU A 125 -66.57 -6.71 -63.00
N ARG A 126 -66.10 -5.60 -63.57
CA ARG A 126 -65.32 -4.60 -62.83
C ARG A 126 -66.16 -3.98 -61.71
N GLN A 127 -67.42 -3.66 -61.96
CA GLN A 127 -68.37 -3.20 -60.94
C GLN A 127 -68.68 -4.29 -59.91
N ALA A 128 -68.74 -5.57 -60.28
CA ALA A 128 -68.92 -6.68 -59.35
C ALA A 128 -67.70 -6.84 -58.43
N LYS A 129 -66.46 -6.81 -58.97
CA LYS A 129 -65.22 -6.83 -58.18
C LYS A 129 -65.13 -5.64 -57.22
N MET A 130 -65.52 -4.43 -57.66
CA MET A 130 -65.58 -3.26 -56.78
C MET A 130 -66.64 -3.42 -55.68
N ARG A 131 -67.82 -3.96 -55.99
CA ARG A 131 -68.86 -4.25 -54.99
C ARG A 131 -68.41 -5.30 -53.98
N GLU A 132 -67.80 -6.38 -54.42
CA GLU A 132 -67.27 -7.43 -53.54
C GLU A 132 -66.12 -6.91 -52.66
N ARG A 133 -65.20 -6.11 -53.21
CA ARG A 133 -64.15 -5.45 -52.42
C ARG A 133 -64.73 -4.48 -51.39
N ALA A 134 -65.76 -3.72 -51.75
CA ALA A 134 -66.43 -2.81 -50.83
C ALA A 134 -67.19 -3.57 -49.72
N LYS A 135 -67.87 -4.68 -50.05
CA LYS A 135 -68.49 -5.58 -49.06
C LYS A 135 -67.44 -6.16 -48.11
N PHE A 136 -66.35 -6.72 -48.62
CA PHE A 136 -65.26 -7.27 -47.81
C PHE A 136 -64.67 -6.22 -46.85
N LEU A 137 -64.41 -5.00 -47.34
CA LEU A 137 -63.91 -3.91 -46.47
C LEU A 137 -64.93 -3.49 -45.41
N LYS A 138 -66.22 -3.49 -45.75
CA LYS A 138 -67.30 -3.21 -44.80
C LYS A 138 -67.39 -4.31 -43.74
N GLU A 139 -67.34 -5.57 -44.15
CA GLU A 139 -67.34 -6.73 -43.25
C GLU A 139 -66.12 -6.74 -42.35
N LYS A 140 -64.91 -6.44 -42.87
CA LYS A 140 -63.70 -6.36 -42.07
C LYS A 140 -63.79 -5.26 -40.99
N ARG A 141 -64.26 -4.07 -41.37
CA ARG A 141 -64.48 -2.96 -40.41
C ARG A 141 -65.53 -3.31 -39.37
N GLU A 142 -66.59 -4.00 -39.78
CA GLU A 142 -67.64 -4.48 -38.88
C GLU A 142 -67.11 -5.52 -37.89
N MET A 143 -66.31 -6.48 -38.35
CA MET A 143 -65.64 -7.48 -37.51
C MET A 143 -64.68 -6.84 -36.51
N GLU A 144 -63.87 -5.86 -36.94
CA GLU A 144 -62.98 -5.11 -36.06
C GLU A 144 -63.77 -4.33 -35.00
N ARG A 145 -64.89 -3.70 -35.40
CA ARG A 145 -65.79 -3.01 -34.45
C ARG A 145 -66.40 -3.99 -33.45
N GLN A 146 -66.88 -5.15 -33.90
CA GLN A 146 -67.48 -6.17 -33.04
C GLN A 146 -66.48 -6.71 -32.03
N ARG A 147 -65.25 -7.04 -32.44
CA ARG A 147 -64.18 -7.46 -31.53
C ARG A 147 -63.87 -6.42 -30.46
N LEU A 148 -63.76 -5.15 -30.86
CA LEU A 148 -63.51 -4.07 -29.91
C LEU A 148 -64.67 -3.91 -28.92
N VAL A 149 -65.91 -4.07 -29.38
CA VAL A 149 -67.09 -4.06 -28.50
C VAL A 149 -67.05 -5.25 -27.54
N GLU A 150 -66.73 -6.46 -28.02
CA GLU A 150 -66.59 -7.67 -27.18
C GLU A 150 -65.51 -7.49 -26.10
N GLU A 151 -64.33 -7.00 -26.47
CA GLU A 151 -63.25 -6.71 -25.51
C GLU A 151 -63.66 -5.69 -24.45
N LYS A 152 -64.38 -4.64 -24.86
CA LYS A 152 -64.84 -3.60 -23.93
C LYS A 152 -65.96 -4.09 -23.03
N LEU A 153 -66.86 -4.93 -23.53
CA LEU A 153 -67.87 -5.60 -22.72
C LEU A 153 -67.24 -6.57 -21.72
N ASP A 154 -66.20 -7.31 -22.12
CA ASP A 154 -65.46 -8.21 -21.22
C ASP A 154 -64.70 -7.42 -20.15
N GLN A 155 -64.08 -6.29 -20.51
CA GLN A 155 -63.46 -5.36 -19.54
C GLN A 155 -64.48 -4.83 -18.53
N GLN A 156 -65.62 -4.33 -19.01
CA GLN A 156 -66.69 -3.86 -18.13
C GLN A 156 -67.20 -4.98 -17.22
N TRP A 157 -67.37 -6.19 -17.76
CA TRP A 157 -67.78 -7.34 -16.95
C TRP A 157 -66.74 -7.67 -15.88
N ARG A 158 -65.45 -7.70 -16.19
CA ARG A 158 -64.38 -7.95 -15.20
C ARG A 158 -64.33 -6.90 -14.10
N GLU A 159 -64.48 -5.62 -14.46
CA GLU A 159 -64.45 -4.51 -13.50
C GLU A 159 -65.70 -4.50 -12.60
N GLN A 160 -66.88 -4.77 -13.17
CA GLN A 160 -68.15 -4.73 -12.46
C GLN A 160 -68.45 -6.02 -11.67
N CYS A 161 -67.88 -7.16 -12.07
CA CYS A 161 -68.13 -8.46 -11.43
C CYS A 161 -67.54 -8.50 -10.00
N GLU A 162 -68.43 -8.46 -9.01
CA GLU A 162 -68.09 -8.50 -7.58
C GLU A 162 -67.42 -9.82 -7.18
N GLU A 163 -67.87 -10.94 -7.77
CA GLU A 163 -67.30 -12.27 -7.53
C GLU A 163 -65.84 -12.33 -7.97
N LEU A 164 -65.51 -11.74 -9.12
CA LEU A 164 -64.12 -11.69 -9.59
C LEU A 164 -63.26 -10.82 -8.68
N ARG A 165 -63.75 -9.65 -8.26
CA ARG A 165 -63.04 -8.79 -7.29
C ARG A 165 -62.77 -9.51 -5.96
N SER A 166 -63.77 -10.22 -5.44
CA SER A 166 -63.63 -10.99 -4.20
C SER A 166 -62.61 -12.13 -4.33
N ASN A 167 -62.62 -12.86 -5.44
CA ASN A 167 -61.65 -13.94 -5.69
C ASN A 167 -60.22 -13.43 -5.92
N LEU A 168 -60.05 -12.33 -6.66
CA LEU A 168 -58.73 -11.70 -6.84
C LEU A 168 -58.16 -11.19 -5.52
N SER A 169 -59.00 -10.58 -4.68
CA SER A 169 -58.61 -10.14 -3.34
C SER A 169 -58.16 -11.31 -2.45
N ARG A 170 -58.87 -12.45 -2.49
CA ARG A 170 -58.48 -13.67 -1.78
C ARG A 170 -57.15 -14.23 -2.28
N ARG A 171 -56.96 -14.33 -3.60
CA ARG A 171 -55.68 -14.78 -4.18
C ARG A 171 -54.52 -13.88 -3.77
N HIS A 172 -54.72 -12.57 -3.81
CA HIS A 172 -53.71 -11.62 -3.36
C HIS A 172 -53.40 -11.78 -1.86
N LEU A 173 -54.42 -12.02 -1.03
CA LEU A 173 -54.22 -12.33 0.38
C LEU A 173 -53.40 -13.62 0.56
N ASP A 174 -53.67 -14.67 -0.21
CA ASP A 174 -52.91 -15.92 -0.17
C ASP A 174 -51.44 -15.69 -0.55
N GLU A 175 -51.18 -14.92 -1.60
CA GLU A 175 -49.83 -14.50 -2.00
C GLU A 175 -49.10 -13.77 -0.85
N VAL A 176 -49.73 -12.76 -0.25
CA VAL A 176 -49.17 -12.03 0.90
C VAL A 176 -48.93 -12.97 2.09
N CYS A 177 -49.81 -13.95 2.32
CA CYS A 177 -49.62 -14.94 3.39
C CYS A 177 -48.40 -15.83 3.11
N THR A 178 -48.20 -16.28 1.86
CA THR A 178 -47.02 -17.08 1.48
C THR A 178 -45.72 -16.28 1.60
N GLU A 179 -45.68 -15.04 1.12
CA GLU A 179 -44.51 -14.17 1.26
C GLU A 179 -44.17 -13.90 2.73
N ARG A 180 -45.18 -13.68 3.57
CA ARG A 180 -44.99 -13.50 5.01
C ARG A 180 -44.42 -14.76 5.67
N GLN A 181 -44.83 -15.96 5.26
CA GLN A 181 -44.25 -17.20 5.76
C GLN A 181 -42.76 -17.32 5.40
N GLU A 182 -42.39 -16.99 4.16
CA GLU A 182 -40.98 -16.98 3.76
C GLU A 182 -40.18 -15.91 4.53
N GLN A 183 -40.75 -14.72 4.75
CA GLN A 183 -40.11 -13.68 5.57
C GLN A 183 -39.84 -14.16 7.01
N LEU A 184 -40.77 -14.90 7.61
CA LEU A 184 -40.59 -15.48 8.95
C LEU A 184 -39.47 -16.52 8.96
N ARG A 185 -39.40 -17.41 7.95
CA ARG A 185 -38.31 -18.38 7.80
C ARG A 185 -36.94 -17.71 7.69
N VAL A 186 -36.84 -16.67 6.87
CA VAL A 186 -35.60 -15.87 6.72
C VAL A 186 -35.21 -15.24 8.06
N LYS A 187 -36.18 -14.66 8.78
CA LYS A 187 -35.93 -14.06 10.10
C LYS A 187 -35.44 -15.08 11.12
N GLU A 188 -35.98 -16.30 11.10
CA GLU A 188 -35.56 -17.39 11.97
C GLU A 188 -34.14 -17.86 11.65
N HIS A 189 -33.78 -17.98 10.37
CA HIS A 189 -32.40 -18.25 9.95
C HIS A 189 -31.42 -17.18 10.42
N ILE A 190 -31.76 -15.89 10.27
CA ILE A 190 -30.93 -14.78 10.74
C ILE A 190 -30.76 -14.85 12.26
N LYS A 191 -31.82 -15.21 13.00
CA LYS A 191 -31.76 -15.36 14.44
C LYS A 191 -30.80 -16.49 14.85
N GLN A 192 -30.88 -17.64 14.19
CA GLN A 192 -29.97 -18.76 14.44
C GLN A 192 -28.51 -18.39 14.16
N GLN A 193 -28.24 -17.69 13.05
CA GLN A 193 -26.89 -17.20 12.75
C GLN A 193 -26.38 -16.24 13.82
N ARG A 194 -27.20 -15.31 14.30
CA ARG A 194 -26.83 -14.41 15.41
C ARG A 194 -26.55 -15.17 16.71
N GLU A 195 -27.36 -16.16 17.03
CA GLU A 195 -27.14 -17.01 18.22
C GLU A 195 -25.84 -17.85 18.10
N GLU A 196 -25.44 -18.24 16.89
CA GLU A 196 -24.15 -18.90 16.64
C GLU A 196 -22.97 -17.92 16.74
N GLU A 197 -23.11 -16.72 16.18
CA GLU A 197 -22.12 -15.64 16.32
C GLU A 197 -21.93 -15.25 17.79
N GLU A 198 -23.01 -15.03 18.53
CA GLU A 198 -22.98 -14.71 19.96
C GLU A 198 -22.30 -15.83 20.77
N ARG A 199 -22.57 -17.10 20.45
CA ARG A 199 -21.88 -18.24 21.07
C ARG A 199 -20.38 -18.22 20.78
N MET A 200 -19.99 -17.98 19.53
CA MET A 200 -18.58 -17.87 19.13
C MET A 200 -17.88 -16.72 19.87
N TYR A 201 -18.51 -15.55 19.95
CA TYR A 201 -17.97 -14.41 20.69
C TYR A 201 -17.88 -14.69 22.20
N ALA A 202 -18.87 -15.35 22.79
CA ALA A 202 -18.83 -15.75 24.19
C ALA A 202 -17.66 -16.72 24.47
N GLU A 203 -17.42 -17.71 23.61
CA GLU A 203 -16.26 -18.59 23.71
C GLU A 203 -14.93 -17.84 23.60
N LEU A 204 -14.83 -16.88 22.68
CA LEU A 204 -13.63 -16.06 22.52
C LEU A 204 -13.40 -15.18 23.75
N TYR A 205 -14.46 -14.61 24.31
CA TYR A 205 -14.40 -13.81 25.53
C TYR A 205 -13.97 -14.64 26.75
N GLU A 206 -14.51 -15.84 26.91
CA GLU A 206 -14.09 -16.77 27.96
C GLU A 206 -12.61 -17.15 27.81
N LYS A 207 -12.13 -17.40 26.59
CA LYS A 207 -10.71 -17.65 26.32
C LYS A 207 -9.83 -16.45 26.68
N ASP A 208 -10.24 -15.23 26.32
CA ASP A 208 -9.49 -14.01 26.68
C ASP A 208 -9.49 -13.76 28.20
N ARG A 209 -10.62 -13.99 28.88
CA ARG A 209 -10.69 -13.93 30.35
C ARG A 209 -9.73 -14.92 31.01
N LEU A 210 -9.71 -16.16 30.54
CA LEU A 210 -8.79 -17.19 31.05
C LEU A 210 -7.33 -16.81 30.76
N ALA A 211 -7.02 -16.30 29.56
CA ALA A 211 -5.67 -15.85 29.22
C ALA A 211 -5.21 -14.65 30.07
N LYS A 212 -6.11 -13.73 30.42
CA LYS A 212 -5.84 -12.64 31.37
C LYS A 212 -5.59 -13.18 32.77
N SER A 213 -6.44 -14.11 33.25
CA SER A 213 -6.26 -14.76 34.55
C SER A 213 -4.92 -15.49 34.65
N VAL A 214 -4.53 -16.25 33.61
CA VAL A 214 -3.23 -16.94 33.57
C VAL A 214 -2.07 -15.94 33.57
N ARG A 215 -2.15 -14.85 32.79
CA ARG A 215 -1.14 -13.79 32.82
C ARG A 215 -1.01 -13.14 34.19
N GLU A 216 -2.12 -12.81 34.84
CA GLU A 216 -2.12 -12.26 36.19
C GLU A 216 -1.49 -13.24 37.20
N GLU A 217 -1.78 -14.53 37.10
CA GLU A 217 -1.13 -15.55 37.93
C GLU A 217 0.37 -15.67 37.66
N GLU A 218 0.80 -15.64 36.41
CA GLU A 218 2.21 -15.67 36.01
C GLU A 218 2.95 -14.42 36.48
N GLU A 219 2.37 -13.24 36.33
CA GLU A 219 2.92 -11.99 36.81
C GLU A 219 3.00 -11.96 38.34
N ALA A 220 1.98 -12.47 39.04
CA ALA A 220 1.98 -12.62 40.48
C ALA A 220 3.07 -13.58 40.95
N LYS A 221 3.23 -14.75 40.28
CA LYS A 221 4.32 -15.70 40.55
C LYS A 221 5.68 -15.06 40.29
N ALA A 222 5.87 -14.39 39.17
CA ALA A 222 7.11 -13.69 38.84
C ALA A 222 7.41 -12.57 39.84
N GLN A 223 6.40 -11.86 40.32
CA GLN A 223 6.56 -10.86 41.38
C GLN A 223 6.95 -11.53 42.71
N MET A 224 6.33 -12.65 43.07
CA MET A 224 6.72 -13.42 44.26
C MET A 224 8.16 -13.91 44.18
N GLU A 225 8.60 -14.44 43.03
CA GLU A 225 9.99 -14.87 42.82
C GLU A 225 10.96 -13.69 42.88
N ARG A 226 10.67 -12.57 42.19
CA ARG A 226 11.51 -11.35 42.30
C ARG A 226 11.60 -10.84 43.74
N ASN A 227 10.48 -10.85 44.48
CA ASN A 227 10.46 -10.46 45.88
C ASN A 227 11.30 -11.42 46.74
N ARG A 228 11.24 -12.73 46.45
CA ARG A 228 12.03 -13.75 47.11
C ARG A 228 13.53 -13.56 46.84
N GLU A 229 13.93 -13.38 45.57
CA GLU A 229 15.31 -13.10 45.18
C GLU A 229 15.83 -11.81 45.84
N MET A 230 15.02 -10.74 45.86
CA MET A 230 15.35 -9.51 46.57
C MET A 230 15.51 -9.74 48.08
N LEU A 231 14.69 -10.59 48.68
CA LEU A 231 14.77 -10.90 50.10
C LEU A 231 15.99 -11.78 50.41
N GLU A 232 16.33 -12.73 49.54
CA GLU A 232 17.55 -13.56 49.64
C GLU A 232 18.82 -12.69 49.52
N THR A 233 18.89 -11.81 48.53
CA THR A 233 20.01 -10.86 48.38
C THR A 233 20.13 -9.91 49.58
N LEU A 234 19.02 -9.40 50.10
CA LEU A 234 19.02 -8.56 51.30
C LEU A 234 19.44 -9.34 52.57
N ASN A 235 19.06 -10.60 52.69
CA ASN A 235 19.53 -11.46 53.77
C ASN A 235 21.04 -11.74 53.67
N LEU A 236 21.57 -11.95 52.45
CA LEU A 236 23.01 -12.07 52.22
C LEU A 236 23.75 -10.78 52.62
N GLN A 237 23.23 -9.61 52.23
CA GLN A 237 23.81 -8.32 52.61
C GLN A 237 23.78 -8.11 54.13
N LYS A 238 22.67 -8.46 54.81
CA LYS A 238 22.58 -8.42 56.28
C LYS A 238 23.59 -9.36 56.93
N ALA A 239 23.73 -10.58 56.45
CA ALA A 239 24.70 -11.54 56.97
C ALA A 239 26.14 -11.04 56.78
N ALA A 240 26.48 -10.50 55.61
CA ALA A 240 27.78 -9.90 55.34
C ALA A 240 28.09 -8.73 56.28
N LEU A 241 27.10 -7.85 56.53
CA LEU A 241 27.24 -6.73 57.44
C LEU A 241 27.39 -7.18 58.90
N GLU A 242 26.69 -8.24 59.33
CA GLU A 242 26.88 -8.84 60.65
C GLU A 242 28.27 -9.46 60.80
N VAL A 243 28.81 -10.13 59.77
CA VAL A 243 30.19 -10.63 59.77
C VAL A 243 31.19 -9.48 59.91
N GLN A 244 31.01 -8.39 59.17
CA GLN A 244 31.86 -7.19 59.31
C GLN A 244 31.79 -6.56 60.71
N LYS A 245 30.59 -6.52 61.32
CA LYS A 245 30.44 -6.05 62.71
C LYS A 245 31.15 -6.94 63.72
N GLN A 246 31.04 -8.26 63.56
CA GLN A 246 31.73 -9.22 64.42
C GLN A 246 33.25 -9.07 64.30
N ALA A 247 33.79 -9.00 63.08
CA ALA A 247 35.21 -8.75 62.82
C ALA A 247 35.70 -7.45 63.47
N ALA A 248 34.95 -6.34 63.33
CA ALA A 248 35.28 -5.08 63.99
C ALA A 248 35.24 -5.18 65.54
N ALA A 249 34.30 -5.94 66.10
CA ALA A 249 34.23 -6.17 67.53
C ALA A 249 35.40 -7.02 68.05
N ASP A 250 35.83 -8.01 67.28
CA ASP A 250 36.96 -8.87 67.61
C ASP A 250 38.28 -8.10 67.51
N LEU A 251 38.49 -7.28 66.48
CA LEU A 251 39.64 -6.37 66.38
C LEU A 251 39.74 -5.43 67.59
N LYS A 252 38.61 -4.93 68.08
CA LYS A 252 38.55 -4.10 69.29
C LYS A 252 38.91 -4.88 70.57
N LYS A 253 38.53 -6.15 70.65
CA LYS A 253 38.94 -7.02 71.77
C LYS A 253 40.44 -7.33 71.71
N GLU A 254 40.99 -7.58 70.52
CA GLU A 254 42.42 -7.80 70.31
C GLU A 254 43.24 -6.56 70.69
N GLU A 255 42.82 -5.37 70.25
CA GLU A 255 43.43 -4.10 70.65
C GLU A 255 43.43 -3.95 72.19
N ALA A 256 42.30 -4.23 72.84
CA ALA A 256 42.19 -4.16 74.29
C ALA A 256 43.09 -5.20 75.00
N GLN A 257 43.31 -6.38 74.42
CA GLN A 257 44.23 -7.38 74.95
C GLN A 257 45.69 -6.94 74.79
N LEU A 258 46.08 -6.45 73.63
CA LEU A 258 47.44 -5.96 73.36
C LEU A 258 47.81 -4.78 74.27
N LEU A 259 46.88 -3.85 74.51
CA LEU A 259 47.09 -2.75 75.46
C LEU A 259 47.25 -3.24 76.91
N ARG A 260 46.57 -4.32 77.30
CA ARG A 260 46.79 -4.95 78.62
C ARG A 260 48.18 -5.58 78.68
N GLU A 261 48.60 -6.31 77.65
CA GLU A 261 49.94 -6.89 77.59
C GLU A 261 51.04 -5.81 77.66
N GLU A 262 50.88 -4.70 76.94
CA GLU A 262 51.80 -3.57 76.99
C GLU A 262 51.90 -3.00 78.41
N LYS A 263 50.76 -2.84 79.10
CA LYS A 263 50.73 -2.36 80.48
C LYS A 263 51.40 -3.32 81.45
N GLU A 264 51.22 -4.62 81.30
CA GLU A 264 51.90 -5.63 82.13
C GLU A 264 53.41 -5.65 81.87
N LEU A 265 53.85 -5.50 80.62
CA LEU A 265 55.28 -5.38 80.29
C LEU A 265 55.90 -4.14 80.93
N ARG A 266 55.21 -2.98 80.86
CA ARG A 266 55.66 -1.75 81.53
C ARG A 266 55.77 -1.93 83.04
N LYS A 267 54.81 -2.62 83.68
CA LYS A 267 54.89 -2.93 85.12
C LYS A 267 56.10 -3.81 85.46
N ILE A 268 56.39 -4.84 84.66
CA ILE A 268 57.56 -5.72 84.89
C ILE A 268 58.87 -4.91 84.77
N GLU A 269 58.93 -3.98 83.83
CA GLU A 269 60.09 -3.09 83.67
C GLU A 269 60.23 -2.10 84.82
N GLU A 270 59.13 -1.49 85.28
CA GLU A 270 59.11 -0.60 86.44
C GLU A 270 59.53 -1.33 87.73
N GLN A 271 59.02 -2.56 87.94
CA GLN A 271 59.39 -3.40 89.08
C GLN A 271 60.89 -3.73 89.06
N ARG A 272 61.45 -4.10 87.90
CA ARG A 272 62.89 -4.37 87.76
C ARG A 272 63.74 -3.13 87.96
N ALA A 273 63.32 -1.99 87.42
CA ALA A 273 64.01 -0.72 87.63
C ALA A 273 64.01 -0.32 89.12
N ALA A 274 62.90 -0.58 89.83
CA ALA A 274 62.81 -0.37 91.27
C ALA A 274 63.72 -1.33 92.06
N GLU A 275 63.72 -2.62 91.73
CA GLU A 275 64.61 -3.63 92.32
C GLU A 275 66.09 -3.29 92.10
N GLU A 276 66.47 -2.88 90.89
CA GLU A 276 67.84 -2.44 90.61
C GLU A 276 68.22 -1.18 91.40
N LYS A 277 67.29 -0.23 91.56
CA LYS A 277 67.52 0.97 92.36
C LYS A 277 67.75 0.63 93.84
N VAL A 278 66.92 -0.24 94.42
CA VAL A 278 67.09 -0.72 95.80
C VAL A 278 68.41 -1.48 95.95
N ARG A 279 68.76 -2.35 94.99
CA ARG A 279 70.03 -3.08 95.03
C ARG A 279 71.24 -2.14 95.01
N LYS A 280 71.26 -1.15 94.11
CA LYS A 280 72.33 -0.14 94.05
C LYS A 280 72.44 0.67 95.35
N GLN A 281 71.31 0.98 96.00
CA GLN A 281 71.29 1.65 97.31
C GLN A 281 71.88 0.76 98.42
N GLN A 282 71.57 -0.54 98.41
CA GLN A 282 72.15 -1.51 99.37
C GLN A 282 73.65 -1.73 99.16
N GLU A 283 74.10 -1.80 97.90
CA GLU A 283 75.53 -1.88 97.53
C GLU A 283 76.26 -0.63 98.05
N MET A 284 75.75 0.57 97.78
CA MET A 284 76.30 1.83 98.27
C MET A 284 76.34 1.90 99.81
N ARG A 285 75.28 1.47 100.51
CA ARG A 285 75.24 1.41 101.97
C ARG A 285 76.30 0.45 102.52
N SER A 286 76.46 -0.72 101.90
CA SER A 286 77.45 -1.72 102.31
C SER A 286 78.89 -1.21 102.14
N ASP A 287 79.17 -0.47 101.06
CA ASP A 287 80.47 0.15 100.82
C ASP A 287 80.78 1.27 101.84
N LEU A 288 79.78 2.07 102.21
CA LEU A 288 79.90 3.06 103.28
C LEU A 288 80.15 2.39 104.64
N ASP A 289 79.40 1.34 105.00
CA ASP A 289 79.59 0.59 106.24
C ASP A 289 80.98 -0.08 106.31
N ARG A 290 81.49 -0.57 105.17
CA ARG A 290 82.87 -1.08 105.05
C ARG A 290 83.89 0.02 105.28
N SER A 291 83.67 1.19 104.71
CA SER A 291 84.56 2.35 104.86
C SER A 291 84.58 2.86 106.29
N ILE A 292 83.42 2.91 106.97
CA ILE A 292 83.32 3.24 108.40
C ILE A 292 84.05 2.21 109.25
N ARG A 293 83.86 0.91 108.98
CA ARG A 293 84.59 -0.16 109.69
C ARG A 293 86.11 -0.05 109.53
N ILE A 294 86.59 0.30 108.34
CA ILE A 294 88.02 0.52 108.10
C ILE A 294 88.53 1.73 108.89
N LYS A 295 87.79 2.84 108.92
CA LYS A 295 88.14 4.02 109.73
C LYS A 295 88.17 3.71 111.23
N MET A 296 87.16 3.00 111.75
CA MET A 296 87.12 2.57 113.16
C MET A 296 88.30 1.66 113.52
N LYS A 297 88.68 0.73 112.62
CA LYS A 297 89.88 -0.10 112.83
C LYS A 297 91.18 0.70 112.83
N LYS A 298 91.29 1.75 112.00
CA LYS A 298 92.46 2.66 112.00
C LYS A 298 92.52 3.45 113.31
N GLN A 299 91.42 4.05 113.74
CA GLN A 299 91.34 4.79 115.00
C GLN A 299 91.64 3.90 116.21
N ALA A 300 91.16 2.64 116.21
CA ALA A 300 91.49 1.69 117.28
C ALA A 300 92.99 1.33 117.31
N LYS A 301 93.65 1.24 116.15
CA LYS A 301 95.10 1.02 116.06
C LYS A 301 95.89 2.24 116.55
N GLU A 302 95.47 3.45 116.16
CA GLU A 302 96.09 4.71 116.61
C GLU A 302 96.04 4.82 118.15
N VAL A 303 94.89 4.53 118.78
CA VAL A 303 94.76 4.51 120.26
C VAL A 303 95.64 3.43 120.91
N GLN A 304 95.79 2.25 120.28
CA GLN A 304 96.69 1.21 120.79
C GLN A 304 98.17 1.61 120.69
N GLU A 305 98.55 2.33 119.64
CA GLU A 305 99.91 2.85 119.44
C GLU A 305 100.23 3.98 120.43
N GLU A 306 99.28 4.87 120.74
CA GLU A 306 99.39 5.88 121.81
C GLU A 306 99.59 5.23 123.18
N LEU A 307 98.79 4.22 123.52
CA LEU A 307 98.93 3.48 124.80
C LEU A 307 100.28 2.77 124.92
N ALA A 308 100.80 2.25 123.81
CA ALA A 308 102.10 1.58 123.76
C ALA A 308 103.27 2.57 123.91
N LEU A 309 103.12 3.82 123.46
CA LEU A 309 104.08 4.89 123.69
C LEU A 309 104.07 5.33 125.16
N ASP A 310 102.90 5.45 125.78
CA ASP A 310 102.77 5.75 127.21
C ASP A 310 103.38 4.64 128.10
N MET A 311 103.24 3.37 127.71
CA MET A 311 103.92 2.25 128.38
C MET A 311 105.45 2.31 128.25
N LYS A 312 105.99 2.70 127.08
CA LYS A 312 107.43 2.88 126.88
C LYS A 312 108.02 4.00 127.73
N ILE A 313 107.26 5.07 127.99
CA ILE A 313 107.67 6.17 128.87
C ILE A 313 107.69 5.71 130.34
N LEU A 314 106.73 4.86 130.75
CA LEU A 314 106.72 4.23 132.08
C LEU A 314 107.87 3.22 132.27
N GLU A 315 108.23 2.45 131.24
CA GLU A 315 109.40 1.55 131.26
C GLU A 315 110.74 2.30 131.34
N GLN A 316 110.86 3.46 130.67
CA GLN A 316 112.04 4.33 130.77
C GLN A 316 112.20 4.96 132.16
N LEU A 317 111.11 5.29 132.86
CA LEU A 317 111.14 5.79 134.24
C LEU A 317 111.46 4.70 135.29
N LEU A 318 111.28 3.40 134.93
CA LEU A 318 111.60 2.26 135.80
C LEU A 318 113.04 1.73 135.59
N GLN A 319 113.64 1.96 134.42
CA GLN A 319 115.01 1.55 134.08
C GLN A 319 116.11 2.49 134.63
N GLU A 320 115.79 3.70 135.10
CA GLU A 320 116.74 4.60 135.80
C GLU A 320 116.88 4.28 137.31
N SER A 321 116.11 3.33 137.85
CA SER A 321 116.07 2.99 139.29
C SER A 321 116.80 1.70 139.67
N ARG A 322 117.25 0.86 138.72
CA ARG A 322 117.90 -0.43 139.04
C ARG A 322 118.97 -0.85 138.03
N ASN A 323 120.17 -0.30 138.19
CA ASN A 323 121.41 -0.89 137.66
C ASN A 323 122.62 -0.57 138.57
N GLU A 324 122.74 -1.30 139.68
CA GLU A 324 124.02 -1.69 140.29
C GLU A 324 123.91 -3.17 140.70
N ALA A 325 123.76 -4.04 139.70
CA ALA A 325 123.90 -5.49 139.87
C ALA A 325 124.49 -6.09 138.59
N MET A 326 125.76 -5.78 138.33
CA MET A 326 126.58 -6.59 137.44
C MET A 326 127.93 -6.79 138.10
N GLU A 327 128.06 -7.93 138.77
CA GLU A 327 129.15 -8.87 138.48
C GLU A 327 128.79 -10.24 139.09
N SER A 328 127.95 -10.96 138.35
CA SER A 328 128.21 -12.37 138.05
C SER A 328 129.71 -12.50 137.70
N ILE A 329 130.42 -13.55 138.07
CA ILE A 329 130.78 -14.59 137.11
C ILE A 329 131.86 -15.42 137.80
N GLN A 330 131.59 -16.71 138.08
CA GLN A 330 132.52 -17.82 137.80
C GLN A 330 131.99 -19.14 138.40
N ARG A 331 132.07 -20.21 137.60
CA ARG A 331 131.98 -21.64 137.95
C ARG A 331 130.72 -22.48 137.64
N LYS A 332 129.86 -22.11 136.69
CA LYS A 332 128.91 -23.08 136.10
C LYS A 332 128.82 -23.00 134.57
N ARG A 333 129.97 -22.99 133.89
CA ARG A 333 130.06 -22.81 132.43
C ARG A 333 130.20 -24.10 131.61
N GLU A 334 130.61 -25.23 132.18
CA GLU A 334 131.05 -26.36 131.34
C GLU A 334 130.03 -27.50 131.15
N LEU A 335 128.84 -27.45 131.78
CA LEU A 335 127.81 -28.51 131.62
C LEU A 335 126.65 -28.12 130.68
N ARG A 336 126.58 -26.87 130.18
CA ARG A 336 125.47 -26.37 129.34
C ARG A 336 125.76 -26.33 127.83
N GLU A 337 127.02 -26.38 127.42
CA GLU A 337 127.40 -26.18 126.02
C GLU A 337 127.01 -27.35 125.09
N GLU A 338 126.83 -28.57 125.62
CA GLU A 338 126.40 -29.72 124.80
C GLU A 338 124.88 -29.83 124.64
N GLN A 339 124.08 -29.37 125.62
CA GLN A 339 122.60 -29.32 125.50
C GLN A 339 122.11 -28.15 124.62
N GLN A 340 122.84 -27.03 124.58
CA GLN A 340 122.50 -25.89 123.71
C GLN A 340 122.65 -26.20 122.21
N ARG A 341 123.68 -26.96 121.82
CA ARG A 341 123.93 -27.28 120.40
C ARG A 341 122.83 -28.14 119.76
N PHE A 342 122.22 -29.06 120.50
CA PHE A 342 121.13 -29.90 119.99
C PHE A 342 119.80 -29.14 119.89
N GLN A 343 119.53 -28.20 120.81
CA GLN A 343 118.36 -27.33 120.77
C GLN A 343 118.44 -26.30 119.63
N GLU A 344 119.63 -25.73 119.37
CA GLU A 344 119.86 -24.79 118.26
C GLU A 344 119.70 -25.45 116.88
N TYR A 345 120.08 -26.73 116.74
CA TYR A 345 119.88 -27.48 115.50
C TYR A 345 118.40 -27.76 115.21
N LEU A 346 117.64 -28.19 116.22
CA LEU A 346 116.19 -28.44 116.08
C LEU A 346 115.40 -27.13 115.85
N ALA A 347 115.79 -26.03 116.48
CA ALA A 347 115.18 -24.72 116.26
C ALA A 347 115.40 -24.24 114.81
N ARG A 348 116.61 -24.41 114.27
CA ARG A 348 116.92 -24.06 112.86
C ARG A 348 116.15 -24.89 111.85
N GLU A 349 115.96 -26.19 112.07
CA GLU A 349 115.13 -27.01 111.17
C GLU A 349 113.65 -26.63 111.28
N ALA A 350 113.13 -26.33 112.47
CA ALA A 350 111.75 -25.87 112.64
C ALA A 350 111.48 -24.48 112.02
N GLU A 351 112.44 -23.55 112.06
CA GLU A 351 112.33 -22.25 111.39
C GLU A 351 112.32 -22.40 109.87
N ARG A 352 113.17 -23.28 109.31
CA ARG A 352 113.17 -23.57 107.86
C ARG A 352 111.90 -24.24 107.38
N GLU A 353 111.34 -25.18 108.14
CA GLU A 353 110.05 -25.79 107.82
C GLU A 353 108.92 -24.74 107.85
N LYS A 354 108.90 -23.83 108.84
CA LYS A 354 107.94 -22.73 108.88
C LYS A 354 108.07 -21.77 107.71
N GLU A 355 109.30 -21.41 107.32
CA GLU A 355 109.55 -20.56 106.15
C GLU A 355 109.04 -21.25 104.88
N ARG A 356 109.28 -22.56 104.72
CA ARG A 356 108.76 -23.36 103.60
C ARG A 356 107.24 -23.48 103.61
N GLU A 357 106.62 -23.69 104.77
CA GLU A 357 105.15 -23.73 104.92
C GLU A 357 104.52 -22.38 104.56
N LEU A 358 105.13 -21.26 104.97
CA LEU A 358 104.62 -19.93 104.73
C LEU A 358 104.78 -19.50 103.26
N GLU A 359 105.88 -19.89 102.60
CA GLU A 359 106.05 -19.75 101.14
C GLU A 359 105.03 -20.60 100.36
N LEU A 360 104.75 -21.83 100.81
CA LEU A 360 103.72 -22.70 100.23
C LEU A 360 102.31 -22.13 100.43
N GLU A 361 101.98 -21.62 101.62
CA GLU A 361 100.70 -20.95 101.90
C GLU A 361 100.51 -19.71 101.03
N GLN A 362 101.54 -18.88 100.86
CA GLN A 362 101.48 -17.71 99.97
C GLN A 362 101.23 -18.11 98.51
N LEU A 363 101.88 -19.17 98.03
CA LEU A 363 101.65 -19.69 96.68
C LEU A 363 100.22 -20.24 96.52
N ILE A 364 99.71 -20.96 97.54
CA ILE A 364 98.32 -21.47 97.56
C ILE A 364 97.32 -20.31 97.57
N ASP A 365 97.53 -19.28 98.39
CA ASP A 365 96.66 -18.11 98.48
C ASP A 365 96.60 -17.33 97.16
N VAL A 366 97.74 -17.14 96.50
CA VAL A 366 97.81 -16.50 95.18
C VAL A 366 97.04 -17.32 94.14
N GLU A 367 97.16 -18.64 94.16
CA GLU A 367 96.46 -19.53 93.22
C GLU A 367 94.95 -19.57 93.51
N VAL A 368 94.55 -19.60 94.78
CA VAL A 368 93.15 -19.51 95.25
C VAL A 368 92.54 -18.16 94.86
N GLN A 369 93.25 -17.05 95.02
CA GLN A 369 92.80 -15.72 94.60
C GLN A 369 92.61 -15.64 93.08
N LYS A 370 93.54 -16.18 92.27
CA LYS A 370 93.38 -16.27 90.81
C LYS A 370 92.15 -17.10 90.43
N MET A 371 91.92 -18.24 91.09
CA MET A 371 90.74 -19.08 90.85
C MET A 371 89.44 -18.38 91.24
N TRP A 372 89.42 -17.65 92.35
CA TRP A 372 88.28 -16.83 92.76
C TRP A 372 88.03 -15.66 91.82
N ALA A 373 89.07 -14.98 91.34
CA ALA A 373 88.95 -13.90 90.35
C ALA A 373 88.36 -14.42 89.03
N LYS A 374 88.83 -15.59 88.55
CA LYS A 374 88.27 -16.26 87.37
C LYS A 374 86.79 -16.61 87.55
N ARG A 375 86.41 -17.18 88.71
CA ARG A 375 85.00 -17.50 89.03
C ARG A 375 84.12 -16.24 89.11
N LYS A 376 84.62 -15.16 89.74
CA LYS A 376 83.91 -13.88 89.83
C LYS A 376 83.68 -13.24 88.46
N GLU A 377 84.69 -13.32 87.59
CA GLU A 377 84.59 -12.81 86.22
C GLU A 377 83.63 -13.66 85.37
N GLN A 378 83.66 -14.98 85.51
CA GLN A 378 82.67 -15.87 84.88
C GLN A 378 81.24 -15.53 85.32
N TRP A 379 81.01 -15.31 86.62
CA TRP A 379 79.70 -14.88 87.12
C TRP A 379 79.28 -13.49 86.62
N ARG A 380 80.24 -12.56 86.45
CA ARG A 380 79.97 -11.24 85.86
C ARG A 380 79.51 -11.37 84.42
N LEU A 381 80.25 -12.12 83.61
CA LEU A 381 79.92 -12.37 82.21
C LEU A 381 78.60 -13.11 82.05
N GLU A 382 78.33 -14.12 82.88
CA GLU A 382 77.05 -14.84 82.88
C GLU A 382 75.89 -13.92 83.28
N ARG A 383 76.07 -13.08 84.30
CA ARG A 383 75.07 -12.08 84.71
C ARG A 383 74.81 -11.09 83.59
N GLU A 384 75.84 -10.54 82.96
CA GLU A 384 75.70 -9.63 81.82
C GLU A 384 75.01 -10.30 80.62
N ALA A 385 75.35 -11.55 80.31
CA ALA A 385 74.70 -12.32 79.25
C ALA A 385 73.21 -12.55 79.56
N ARG A 386 72.86 -12.89 80.81
CA ARG A 386 71.46 -13.03 81.26
C ARG A 386 70.71 -11.70 81.19
N HIS A 387 71.33 -10.59 81.60
CA HIS A 387 70.73 -9.25 81.48
C HIS A 387 70.53 -8.83 80.03
N ARG A 388 71.52 -9.06 79.15
CA ARG A 388 71.40 -8.79 77.70
C ARG A 388 70.28 -9.61 77.08
N LEU A 389 70.28 -10.93 77.28
CA LEU A 389 69.22 -11.82 76.80
C LEU A 389 67.84 -11.36 77.27
N MET A 390 67.70 -10.99 78.54
CA MET A 390 66.43 -10.54 79.10
C MET A 390 65.99 -9.20 78.52
N SER A 391 66.93 -8.26 78.30
CA SER A 391 66.65 -7.00 77.60
C SER A 391 66.19 -7.25 76.17
N ASP A 392 66.84 -8.16 75.46
CA ASP A 392 66.51 -8.51 74.08
C ASP A 392 65.13 -9.19 73.99
N VAL A 393 64.77 -10.06 74.95
CA VAL A 393 63.45 -10.68 75.03
C VAL A 393 62.36 -9.62 75.25
N LEU A 394 62.56 -8.68 76.17
CA LEU A 394 61.59 -7.59 76.40
C LEU A 394 61.51 -6.63 75.21
N ALA A 395 62.63 -6.30 74.57
CA ALA A 395 62.66 -5.48 73.37
C ALA A 395 61.93 -6.17 72.19
N THR A 396 62.15 -7.47 72.01
CA THR A 396 61.48 -8.25 70.97
C THR A 396 59.98 -8.35 71.24
N ARG A 397 59.57 -8.58 72.49
CA ARG A 397 58.15 -8.63 72.85
C ARG A 397 57.47 -7.27 72.67
N ARG A 398 58.13 -6.16 73.01
CA ARG A 398 57.62 -4.80 72.74
C ARG A 398 57.39 -4.57 71.25
N LYS A 399 58.39 -4.86 70.41
CA LYS A 399 58.24 -4.77 68.96
C LYS A 399 57.10 -5.63 68.43
N GLN A 400 56.93 -6.86 68.94
CA GLN A 400 55.80 -7.72 68.56
C GLN A 400 54.43 -7.12 68.94
N VAL A 401 54.33 -6.46 70.09
CA VAL A 401 53.09 -5.78 70.51
C VAL A 401 52.85 -4.53 69.66
N GLU A 402 53.89 -3.74 69.39
CA GLU A 402 53.84 -2.55 68.52
C GLU A 402 53.45 -2.90 67.09
N ASP A 403 54.06 -3.93 66.50
CA ASP A 403 53.75 -4.40 65.14
C ASP A 403 52.30 -4.90 65.05
N LYS A 404 51.81 -5.61 66.08
CA LYS A 404 50.41 -6.07 66.13
C LYS A 404 49.42 -4.91 66.29
N LEU A 405 49.75 -3.89 67.09
CA LEU A 405 48.94 -2.68 67.21
C LEU A 405 48.91 -1.90 65.90
N ALA A 406 50.05 -1.77 65.22
CA ALA A 406 50.14 -1.12 63.92
C ALA A 406 49.34 -1.84 62.84
N GLU A 407 49.38 -3.18 62.83
CA GLU A 407 48.56 -3.98 61.90
C GLU A 407 47.06 -3.87 62.21
N ASN A 408 46.67 -3.87 63.48
CA ASN A 408 45.28 -3.64 63.88
C ASN A 408 44.78 -2.25 63.43
N LEU A 409 45.60 -1.21 63.59
CA LEU A 409 45.29 0.15 63.11
C LEU A 409 45.09 0.19 61.58
N ARG A 410 45.97 -0.45 60.81
CA ARG A 410 45.81 -0.54 59.34
C ARG A 410 44.50 -1.21 58.96
N GLN A 411 44.13 -2.30 59.64
CA GLN A 411 42.88 -2.99 59.38
C GLN A 411 41.65 -2.13 59.74
N GLN A 412 41.72 -1.37 60.85
CA GLN A 412 40.68 -0.41 61.19
C GLN A 412 40.54 0.72 60.15
N ASP A 413 41.65 1.22 59.61
CA ASP A 413 41.64 2.26 58.58
C ASP A 413 41.10 1.76 57.23
N VAL A 414 41.41 0.52 56.83
CA VAL A 414 40.81 -0.12 55.64
C VAL A 414 39.29 -0.22 55.80
N ILE A 415 38.81 -0.71 56.95
CA ILE A 415 37.36 -0.80 57.23
C ILE A 415 36.71 0.60 57.23
N ARG A 416 37.43 1.64 57.68
CA ARG A 416 36.93 3.03 57.64
C ARG A 416 36.81 3.53 56.21
N ALA A 417 37.82 3.33 55.38
CA ALA A 417 37.81 3.73 53.98
C ALA A 417 36.68 3.01 53.20
N GLU A 418 36.51 1.70 53.38
CA GLU A 418 35.41 0.94 52.76
C GLU A 418 34.02 1.45 53.17
N ARG A 419 33.86 1.90 54.43
CA ARG A 419 32.61 2.51 54.90
C ARG A 419 32.34 3.86 54.25
N GLU A 420 33.37 4.68 54.06
CA GLU A 420 33.26 5.97 53.39
C GLU A 420 32.92 5.81 51.90
N GLU A 421 33.57 4.87 51.22
CA GLU A 421 33.22 4.51 49.83
C GLU A 421 31.78 4.01 49.70
N LEU A 422 31.33 3.14 50.61
CA LEU A 422 29.95 2.66 50.62
C LEU A 422 28.95 3.79 50.88
N ALA A 423 29.29 4.73 51.79
CA ALA A 423 28.44 5.89 52.06
C ALA A 423 28.32 6.79 50.81
N HIS A 424 29.42 7.08 50.13
CA HIS A 424 29.41 7.84 48.89
C HIS A 424 28.61 7.15 47.78
N ALA A 425 28.74 5.82 47.62
CA ALA A 425 27.95 5.07 46.66
C ALA A 425 26.43 5.14 46.95
N ILE A 426 26.03 5.08 48.23
CA ILE A 426 24.63 5.23 48.65
C ILE A 426 24.12 6.64 48.35
N GLU A 427 24.92 7.68 48.58
CA GLU A 427 24.54 9.06 48.29
C GLU A 427 24.36 9.32 46.80
N GLU A 428 25.28 8.84 45.96
CA GLU A 428 25.16 8.93 44.50
C GLU A 428 23.92 8.19 43.99
N HIS A 429 23.65 6.98 44.49
CA HIS A 429 22.44 6.23 44.12
C HIS A 429 21.17 7.00 44.49
N LYS A 430 21.12 7.59 45.70
CA LYS A 430 19.98 8.43 46.12
C LYS A 430 19.80 9.65 45.22
N ARG A 431 20.89 10.27 44.77
CA ARG A 431 20.84 11.41 43.83
C ARG A 431 20.25 10.97 42.48
N LEU A 432 20.77 9.89 41.91
CA LEU A 432 20.30 9.35 40.63
C LEU A 432 18.81 8.94 40.70
N ASP A 433 18.38 8.30 41.79
CA ASP A 433 16.97 7.96 42.01
C ASP A 433 16.07 9.19 42.08
N ALA A 434 16.53 10.26 42.75
CA ALA A 434 15.81 11.52 42.83
C ALA A 434 15.69 12.20 41.46
N GLU A 435 16.77 12.25 40.69
CA GLU A 435 16.78 12.77 39.31
C GLU A 435 15.84 11.95 38.41
N HIS A 436 15.86 10.63 38.51
CA HIS A 436 14.98 9.75 37.74
C HIS A 436 13.50 10.01 38.06
N LYS A 437 13.16 10.12 39.35
CA LYS A 437 11.79 10.48 39.79
C LYS A 437 11.37 11.87 39.27
N GLN A 438 12.28 12.84 39.27
CA GLN A 438 12.00 14.16 38.71
C GLN A 438 11.75 14.11 37.20
N ARG A 439 12.55 13.34 36.44
CA ARG A 439 12.34 13.14 34.99
C ARG A 439 10.97 12.53 34.71
N ILE A 440 10.58 11.49 35.45
CA ILE A 440 9.24 10.89 35.31
C ILE A 440 8.16 11.93 35.58
N LYS A 441 8.29 12.72 36.65
CA LYS A 441 7.33 13.77 36.98
C LYS A 441 7.24 14.83 35.87
N GLN A 442 8.36 15.27 35.32
CA GLN A 442 8.39 16.23 34.22
C GLN A 442 7.75 15.67 32.96
N ASN A 443 8.04 14.41 32.60
CA ASN A 443 7.42 13.75 31.45
C ASN A 443 5.90 13.62 31.61
N ASN A 444 5.43 13.25 32.81
CA ASN A 444 4.00 13.16 33.09
C ASN A 444 3.31 14.52 33.02
N LEU A 445 3.97 15.59 33.50
CA LEU A 445 3.48 16.97 33.38
C LEU A 445 3.42 17.43 31.92
N ALA A 446 4.45 17.14 31.13
CA ALA A 446 4.46 17.45 29.70
C ALA A 446 3.33 16.71 28.97
N TYR A 447 3.17 15.42 29.23
CA TYR A 447 2.10 14.61 28.65
C TYR A 447 0.71 15.13 29.03
N GLN A 448 0.52 15.55 30.29
CA GLN A 448 -0.72 16.18 30.72
C GLN A 448 -0.98 17.50 29.96
N SER A 449 0.04 18.35 29.84
CA SER A 449 -0.07 19.60 29.08
C SER A 449 -0.41 19.37 27.60
N ASP A 450 0.12 18.30 26.99
CA ASP A 450 -0.18 17.93 25.61
C ASP A 450 -1.65 17.49 25.46
N LEU A 451 -2.17 16.74 26.43
CA LEU A 451 -3.59 16.35 26.46
C LEU A 451 -4.51 17.56 26.63
N ASP A 452 -4.17 18.46 27.55
CA ASP A 452 -4.93 19.69 27.76
C ASP A 452 -4.93 20.55 26.48
N ALA A 453 -3.78 20.68 25.80
CA ALA A 453 -3.69 21.37 24.51
C ALA A 453 -4.52 20.71 23.41
N GLN A 454 -4.60 19.36 23.37
CA GLN A 454 -5.46 18.64 22.43
C GLN A 454 -6.94 18.89 22.72
N ILE A 455 -7.32 18.92 24.00
CA ILE A 455 -8.70 19.22 24.43
C ILE A 455 -9.07 20.64 24.01
N ASP A 456 -8.21 21.62 24.30
CA ASP A 456 -8.41 23.03 23.91
C ASP A 456 -8.51 23.19 22.38
N TYR A 457 -7.66 22.49 21.63
CA TYR A 457 -7.74 22.47 20.17
C TYR A 457 -9.10 21.94 19.69
N GLN A 458 -9.58 20.81 20.23
CA GLN A 458 -10.90 20.28 19.88
C GLN A 458 -12.05 21.20 20.27
N TYR A 459 -11.94 21.91 21.39
CA TYR A 459 -12.92 22.93 21.77
C TYR A 459 -12.91 24.09 20.77
N SER A 460 -11.73 24.58 20.38
CA SER A 460 -11.61 25.67 19.41
C SER A 460 -12.17 25.30 18.03
N VAL A 461 -11.91 24.08 17.56
CA VAL A 461 -12.45 23.56 16.30
C VAL A 461 -13.97 23.45 16.36
N ARG A 462 -14.53 22.91 17.44
CA ARG A 462 -15.99 22.83 17.62
C ARG A 462 -16.63 24.23 17.67
N ALA A 463 -16.01 25.19 18.35
CA ALA A 463 -16.50 26.56 18.39
C ALA A 463 -16.47 27.21 16.99
N GLN A 464 -15.42 27.00 16.21
CA GLN A 464 -15.33 27.47 14.82
C GLN A 464 -16.41 26.84 13.94
N GLN A 465 -16.65 25.54 14.05
CA GLN A 465 -17.72 24.85 13.32
C GLN A 465 -19.10 25.44 13.65
N GLN A 466 -19.38 25.68 14.93
CA GLN A 466 -20.65 26.31 15.34
C GLN A 466 -20.80 27.74 14.80
N ASP A 467 -19.71 28.53 14.80
CA ASP A 467 -19.70 29.87 14.21
C ASP A 467 -19.92 29.83 12.69
N GLU A 468 -19.34 28.85 12.00
CA GLU A 468 -19.54 28.63 10.55
C GLU A 468 -20.98 28.22 10.24
N GLU A 469 -21.53 27.24 10.96
CA GLU A 469 -22.94 26.83 10.85
C GLU A 469 -23.89 28.02 11.09
N TYR A 470 -23.57 28.88 12.06
CA TYR A 470 -24.35 30.08 12.33
C TYR A 470 -24.27 31.11 11.18
N ARG A 471 -23.09 31.29 10.57
CA ARG A 471 -22.92 32.15 9.39
C ARG A 471 -23.67 31.61 8.17
N GLU A 472 -23.61 30.31 7.93
CA GLU A 472 -24.37 29.65 6.86
C GLU A 472 -25.87 29.79 7.07
N TYR A 473 -26.34 29.64 8.32
CA TYR A 473 -27.73 29.88 8.67
C TYR A 473 -28.16 31.32 8.38
N LEU A 474 -27.40 32.31 8.83
CA LEU A 474 -27.68 33.73 8.55
C LEU A 474 -27.67 34.04 7.05
N HIS A 475 -26.73 33.47 6.30
CA HIS A 475 -26.68 33.60 4.85
C HIS A 475 -27.91 32.95 4.20
N GLY A 476 -28.33 31.77 4.67
CA GLY A 476 -29.56 31.10 4.23
C GLY A 476 -30.81 31.98 4.43
N VAL A 477 -30.95 32.60 5.60
CA VAL A 477 -32.04 33.54 5.91
C VAL A 477 -32.02 34.73 4.96
N GLN A 478 -30.85 35.33 4.70
CA GLN A 478 -30.73 36.45 3.75
C GLN A 478 -31.12 36.06 2.32
N VAL A 479 -30.75 34.86 1.87
CA VAL A 479 -31.15 34.34 0.55
C VAL A 479 -32.65 34.10 0.48
N GLU A 480 -33.27 33.56 1.53
CA GLU A 480 -34.72 33.40 1.62
C GLU A 480 -35.44 34.76 1.62
N GLU A 481 -34.94 35.75 2.35
CA GLU A 481 -35.47 37.12 2.35
C GLU A 481 -35.40 37.73 0.94
N GLN A 482 -34.26 37.61 0.25
CA GLN A 482 -34.12 38.07 -1.14
C GLN A 482 -35.07 37.33 -2.10
N TYR A 483 -35.29 36.03 -1.89
CA TYR A 483 -36.25 35.26 -2.67
C TYR A 483 -37.70 35.72 -2.40
N GLN A 484 -38.05 35.97 -1.14
CA GLN A 484 -39.35 36.50 -0.74
C GLN A 484 -39.59 37.92 -1.28
N GLU A 485 -38.57 38.79 -1.28
CA GLU A 485 -38.63 40.11 -1.90
C GLU A 485 -38.83 40.02 -3.40
N LYS A 486 -38.08 39.18 -4.11
CA LYS A 486 -38.30 38.92 -5.54
C LYS A 486 -39.70 38.36 -5.81
N LEU A 487 -40.19 37.47 -4.96
CA LEU A 487 -41.54 36.92 -5.07
C LEU A 487 -42.60 38.03 -4.90
N LYS A 488 -42.43 38.91 -3.91
CA LYS A 488 -43.28 40.08 -3.69
C LYS A 488 -43.22 41.05 -4.87
N GLU A 489 -42.04 41.30 -5.45
CA GLU A 489 -41.85 42.16 -6.61
C GLU A 489 -42.56 41.59 -7.86
N VAL A 490 -42.41 40.29 -8.11
CA VAL A 490 -43.09 39.58 -9.21
C VAL A 490 -44.61 39.57 -9.02
N LEU A 491 -45.10 39.43 -7.79
CA LEU A 491 -46.53 39.51 -7.47
C LEU A 491 -47.07 40.96 -7.56
N ALA A 492 -46.26 41.97 -7.24
CA ALA A 492 -46.61 43.39 -7.33
C ALA A 492 -46.63 43.92 -8.76
N SER A 493 -45.88 43.30 -9.68
CA SER A 493 -45.89 43.61 -11.12
C SER A 493 -46.38 42.41 -11.96
N PRO A 494 -47.70 42.12 -11.97
CA PRO A 494 -48.26 40.97 -12.67
C PRO A 494 -48.43 41.21 -14.18
N VAL A 495 -47.49 41.90 -14.83
CA VAL A 495 -47.51 42.07 -16.29
C VAL A 495 -46.82 40.88 -16.93
N ILE A 496 -47.52 39.75 -16.98
CA ILE A 496 -47.15 38.64 -17.85
C ILE A 496 -47.44 39.10 -19.28
N ASN A 497 -46.44 39.70 -19.92
CA ASN A 497 -46.55 40.16 -21.29
C ASN A 497 -46.54 38.96 -22.25
N LYS A 498 -47.69 38.27 -22.38
CA LYS A 498 -47.93 37.17 -23.34
C LYS A 498 -48.08 37.69 -24.78
N MET A 499 -47.31 38.70 -25.17
CA MET A 499 -47.36 39.26 -26.51
C MET A 499 -46.49 38.41 -27.45
N HIS A 500 -47.16 37.67 -28.33
CA HIS A 500 -46.54 36.84 -29.37
C HIS A 500 -45.49 37.64 -30.18
N PRO A 501 -44.30 37.08 -30.48
CA PRO A 501 -43.18 37.81 -31.08
C PRO A 501 -43.53 38.63 -32.34
N MET A 502 -44.41 38.08 -33.19
CA MET A 502 -44.89 38.74 -34.41
C MET A 502 -45.73 40.00 -34.14
N LYS A 503 -46.53 40.04 -33.07
CA LYS A 503 -47.28 41.25 -32.67
C LYS A 503 -46.37 42.31 -32.07
N ARG A 504 -45.31 41.89 -31.36
CA ARG A 504 -44.29 42.79 -30.81
C ARG A 504 -43.57 43.52 -31.95
N ALA A 505 -43.15 42.79 -32.98
CA ALA A 505 -42.50 43.34 -34.18
C ALA A 505 -43.40 44.33 -34.94
N HIS A 506 -44.70 44.03 -35.07
CA HIS A 506 -45.66 44.95 -35.70
C HIS A 506 -45.85 46.25 -34.91
N SER A 507 -45.90 46.19 -33.57
CA SER A 507 -46.00 47.38 -32.71
C SER A 507 -44.75 48.24 -32.77
N THR A 508 -43.55 47.63 -32.80
CA THR A 508 -42.29 48.38 -32.95
C THR A 508 -42.20 49.05 -34.31
N ARG A 509 -42.66 48.36 -35.37
CA ARG A 509 -42.72 48.93 -36.73
C ARG A 509 -43.71 50.10 -36.81
N LYS A 510 -44.82 50.04 -36.08
CA LYS A 510 -45.80 51.13 -35.98
C LYS A 510 -45.23 52.33 -35.18
N GLN A 511 -44.48 52.08 -34.11
CA GLN A 511 -43.81 53.13 -33.34
C GLN A 511 -42.65 53.78 -34.10
N GLN A 512 -41.89 53.01 -34.89
CA GLN A 512 -40.83 53.54 -35.76
C GLN A 512 -41.39 54.37 -36.92
N ALA A 513 -42.58 54.02 -37.45
CA ALA A 513 -43.28 54.85 -38.44
C ALA A 513 -43.79 56.19 -37.85
N LEU A 514 -44.15 56.21 -36.56
CA LEU A 514 -44.56 57.42 -35.83
C LEU A 514 -43.38 58.30 -35.37
N GLN A 515 -42.15 57.76 -35.31
CA GLN A 515 -40.94 58.51 -34.93
C GLN A 515 -40.18 59.13 -36.12
N GLN A 516 -40.63 58.92 -37.37
CA GLN A 516 -40.09 59.59 -38.56
C GLN A 516 -40.86 60.86 -38.97
N GLU A 517 -41.99 61.16 -38.32
CA GLU A 517 -42.76 62.39 -38.49
C GLU A 517 -42.80 63.17 -37.18
N GLU A 518 -41.68 63.74 -36.72
CA GLU A 518 -41.67 65.05 -36.05
C GLU A 518 -40.24 65.61 -35.84
N PRO A 519 -40.01 66.91 -36.13
CA PRO A 519 -38.67 67.52 -36.24
C PRO A 519 -38.02 67.94 -34.91
N GLN A 520 -36.69 67.91 -34.93
CA GLN A 520 -35.78 68.35 -33.86
C GLN A 520 -36.06 69.79 -33.40
N PHE A 521 -36.30 69.97 -32.10
CA PHE A 521 -36.12 71.25 -31.42
C PHE A 521 -35.21 71.10 -30.20
N LEU A 522 -34.16 71.92 -30.22
CA LEU A 522 -33.21 72.21 -29.15
C LEU A 522 -33.93 72.70 -27.89
N LEU A 523 -33.43 72.34 -26.71
CA LEU A 523 -33.27 73.30 -25.60
C LEU A 523 -32.33 72.79 -24.51
N THR A 524 -31.42 73.70 -24.20
CA THR A 524 -30.45 73.80 -23.11
C THR A 524 -31.07 73.74 -21.71
N GLY A 525 -30.35 73.25 -20.71
CA GLY A 525 -30.76 73.41 -19.31
C GLY A 525 -29.86 72.76 -18.25
N GLN A 526 -28.85 73.52 -17.84
CA GLN A 526 -28.21 73.65 -16.51
C GLN A 526 -28.06 72.47 -15.53
N LYS A 527 -26.82 72.38 -15.04
CA LYS A 527 -26.32 71.70 -13.83
C LYS A 527 -27.04 72.14 -12.55
N LEU A 528 -27.19 71.20 -11.62
CA LEU A 528 -26.62 71.28 -10.27
C LEU A 528 -26.21 69.87 -9.83
#